data_AF-A0A963DIT5-F1
#
_entry.id   AF-A0A963DIT5-F1
#
_cell.length_a   1.000
_cell.length_b   1.000
_cell.length_c   1.000
_cell.angle_alpha   90.00
_cell.angle_beta   90.00
_cell.angle_gamma   90.00
#
_symmetry.space_group_name_H-M   'P 1'
#
loop_
_entity.id
_entity.type
_entity.pdbx_description
1 polymer ?
#
loop_
_entity_poly.entity_id
_entity_poly.type
_entity_poly.pdbx_seq_one_letter_code
_entity_poly.pdbx_strand_id
1 'polypeptide(L)'
;MNPARPPPAAAEAAFAQLLGRQATDAERLRLRAIQETLGIDSHDAVWLIFVALDHYHTLYEQFPALIRAAAAATLVDYQEHLDTRAAALTRHLNEQARQLQEGLQVEAATAATASQQALVRAIAQSAQRIAVKALRGPRWPWVTGGATAMALALLAGIGVGVGYGYARGYTEGYTAALPAASAAHPVCPRNP
;
A
#
# COMPACT_ATOMS: atom_id res chain seq x y z
N MET A 1 -22.23 -42.46 82.92
CA MET A 1 -21.98 -41.03 83.19
C MET A 1 -21.98 -40.31 81.86
N ASN A 2 -22.98 -39.49 81.60
CA ASN A 2 -23.16 -38.74 80.35
C ASN A 2 -22.43 -37.39 80.51
N PRO A 3 -21.38 -37.07 79.73
CA PRO A 3 -20.73 -35.76 79.85
C PRO A 3 -21.72 -34.69 79.39
N ALA A 4 -21.99 -33.74 80.29
CA ALA A 4 -22.98 -32.70 80.10
C ALA A 4 -22.67 -31.85 78.86
N ARG A 5 -23.63 -31.75 77.96
CA ARG A 5 -23.67 -30.84 76.81
C ARG A 5 -23.39 -29.40 77.27
N PRO A 6 -22.27 -28.75 76.85
CA PRO A 6 -22.06 -27.34 77.16
C PRO A 6 -22.96 -26.44 76.29
N PRO A 7 -23.36 -25.25 76.80
CA PRO A 7 -24.26 -24.32 76.11
C PRO A 7 -23.56 -23.62 74.93
N PRO A 8 -24.31 -23.19 73.89
CA PRO A 8 -23.79 -22.59 72.66
C PRO A 8 -22.89 -21.36 72.87
N ALA A 9 -23.02 -20.66 74.00
CA ALA A 9 -22.23 -19.48 74.34
C ALA A 9 -20.73 -19.75 74.56
N ALA A 10 -20.33 -20.99 74.92
CA ALA A 10 -18.93 -21.31 75.22
C ALA A 10 -18.06 -21.37 73.95
N ALA A 11 -18.60 -21.93 72.86
CA ALA A 11 -17.92 -21.97 71.57
C ALA A 11 -17.78 -20.56 70.95
N GLU A 12 -18.79 -19.72 71.12
CA GLU A 12 -18.77 -18.31 70.69
C GLU A 12 -17.75 -17.48 71.49
N ALA A 13 -17.62 -17.75 72.80
CA ALA A 13 -16.63 -17.09 73.65
C ALA A 13 -15.19 -17.40 73.20
N ALA A 14 -14.90 -18.66 72.84
CA ALA A 14 -13.58 -19.05 72.33
C ALA A 14 -13.23 -18.34 71.00
N PHE A 15 -14.22 -18.17 70.11
CA PHE A 15 -14.06 -17.39 68.87
C PHE A 15 -13.76 -15.92 69.14
N ALA A 16 -14.53 -15.30 70.03
CA ALA A 16 -14.32 -13.92 70.41
C ALA A 16 -12.94 -13.69 71.08
N GLN A 17 -12.48 -14.66 71.89
CA GLN A 17 -11.18 -14.59 72.56
C GLN A 17 -9.99 -14.81 71.63
N LEU A 18 -10.08 -15.76 70.69
CA LEU A 18 -8.98 -16.12 69.79
C LEU A 18 -8.88 -15.24 68.53
N LEU A 19 -10.02 -14.98 67.89
CA LEU A 19 -10.08 -14.40 66.55
C LEU A 19 -10.55 -12.94 66.58
N GLY A 20 -10.97 -12.42 67.73
CA GLY A 20 -11.46 -11.04 67.88
C GLY A 20 -12.71 -10.72 67.07
N ARG A 21 -13.35 -11.72 66.46
CA ARG A 21 -14.59 -11.62 65.67
C ARG A 21 -15.55 -12.76 66.05
N GLN A 22 -16.85 -12.52 65.89
CA GLN A 22 -17.85 -13.58 66.08
C GLN A 22 -17.83 -14.57 64.90
N ALA A 23 -18.03 -15.86 65.19
CA ALA A 23 -18.20 -16.89 64.18
C ALA A 23 -19.48 -16.64 63.36
N THR A 24 -19.41 -16.82 62.04
CA THR A 24 -20.57 -16.81 61.15
C THR A 24 -21.42 -18.09 61.33
N ASP A 25 -22.70 -18.05 60.95
CA ASP A 25 -23.61 -19.18 61.18
C ASP A 25 -23.18 -20.48 60.48
N ALA A 26 -22.53 -20.38 59.32
CA ALA A 26 -21.96 -21.52 58.61
C ALA A 26 -20.73 -22.11 59.34
N GLU A 27 -19.82 -21.25 59.83
CA GLU A 27 -18.67 -21.65 60.66
C GLU A 27 -19.17 -22.37 61.92
N ARG A 28 -20.20 -21.83 62.61
CA ARG A 28 -20.81 -22.44 63.80
C ARG A 28 -21.37 -23.84 63.56
N LEU A 29 -22.03 -24.07 62.42
CA LEU A 29 -22.61 -25.37 62.06
C LEU A 29 -21.51 -26.40 61.76
N ARG A 30 -20.50 -26.00 60.99
CA ARG A 30 -19.39 -26.88 60.58
C ARG A 30 -18.53 -27.27 61.78
N LEU A 31 -18.25 -26.33 62.67
CA LEU A 31 -17.53 -26.57 63.92
C LEU A 31 -18.30 -27.43 64.91
N ARG A 32 -19.63 -27.27 65.02
CA ARG A 32 -20.45 -28.17 65.83
C ARG A 32 -20.39 -29.62 65.33
N ALA A 33 -20.43 -29.82 64.01
CA ALA A 33 -20.26 -31.17 63.44
C ALA A 33 -18.90 -31.78 63.79
N ILE A 34 -17.81 -30.99 63.75
CA ILE A 34 -16.47 -31.44 64.13
C ILE A 34 -16.41 -31.75 65.64
N GLN A 35 -17.02 -30.91 66.47
CA GLN A 35 -17.08 -31.10 67.92
C GLN A 35 -17.83 -32.39 68.29
N GLU A 36 -18.98 -32.64 67.66
CA GLU A 36 -19.78 -33.85 67.88
C GLU A 36 -19.06 -35.12 67.41
N THR A 37 -18.26 -35.02 66.34
CA THR A 37 -17.53 -36.18 65.79
C THR A 37 -16.32 -36.56 66.65
N LEU A 38 -15.63 -35.58 67.25
CA LEU A 38 -14.44 -35.84 68.08
C LEU A 38 -14.74 -35.89 69.59
N GLY A 39 -15.92 -35.47 70.05
CA GLY A 39 -16.30 -35.52 71.47
C GLY A 39 -15.47 -34.61 72.38
N ILE A 40 -14.98 -33.48 71.86
CA ILE A 40 -14.03 -32.60 72.55
C ILE A 40 -14.77 -31.47 73.28
N ASP A 41 -14.29 -31.12 74.48
CA ASP A 41 -14.81 -29.98 75.25
C ASP A 41 -14.40 -28.64 74.61
N SER A 42 -15.25 -27.63 74.74
CA SER A 42 -15.07 -26.30 74.14
C SER A 42 -13.88 -25.50 74.70
N HIS A 43 -13.30 -25.94 75.82
CA HIS A 43 -12.14 -25.30 76.46
C HIS A 43 -10.83 -26.08 76.28
N ASP A 44 -10.82 -27.14 75.46
CA ASP A 44 -9.62 -27.92 75.19
C ASP A 44 -8.66 -27.17 74.25
N ALA A 45 -7.35 -27.30 74.47
CA ALA A 45 -6.32 -26.73 73.61
C ALA A 45 -6.41 -27.26 72.16
N VAL A 46 -6.88 -28.50 71.98
CA VAL A 46 -7.10 -29.10 70.66
C VAL A 46 -8.24 -28.39 69.92
N TRP A 47 -9.29 -27.97 70.63
CA TRP A 47 -10.40 -27.22 70.04
C TRP A 47 -9.94 -25.85 69.51
N LEU A 48 -9.07 -25.15 70.25
CA LEU A 48 -8.48 -23.87 69.81
C LEU A 48 -7.70 -24.03 68.49
N ILE A 49 -6.98 -25.14 68.33
CA ILE A 49 -6.23 -25.46 67.10
C ILE A 49 -7.19 -25.67 65.92
N PHE A 50 -8.29 -26.40 66.11
CA PHE A 50 -9.30 -26.59 65.05
C PHE A 50 -9.97 -25.28 64.63
N VAL A 51 -10.30 -24.40 65.58
CA VAL A 51 -10.85 -23.08 65.29
C VAL A 51 -9.86 -22.22 64.50
N ALA A 52 -8.57 -22.24 64.87
CA ALA A 52 -7.53 -21.55 64.12
C ALA A 52 -7.35 -22.13 62.71
N LEU A 53 -7.38 -23.45 62.53
CA LEU A 53 -7.26 -24.11 61.23
C LEU A 53 -8.46 -23.84 60.31
N ASP A 54 -9.68 -23.86 60.83
CA ASP A 54 -10.89 -23.51 60.06
C ASP A 54 -10.86 -22.03 59.61
N HIS A 55 -10.32 -21.16 60.46
CA HIS A 55 -10.05 -19.77 60.09
C HIS A 55 -9.05 -19.67 58.92
N TYR A 56 -7.92 -20.39 58.99
CA TYR A 56 -6.95 -20.41 57.88
C TYR A 56 -7.53 -21.05 56.62
N HIS A 57 -8.34 -22.10 56.73
CA HIS A 57 -9.02 -22.71 55.59
C HIS A 57 -9.91 -21.70 54.86
N THR A 58 -10.72 -20.96 55.61
CA THR A 58 -11.58 -19.90 55.06
C THR A 58 -10.77 -18.78 54.41
N LEU A 59 -9.63 -18.42 55.01
CA LEU A 59 -8.68 -17.48 54.45
C LEU A 59 -8.14 -17.95 53.09
N TYR A 60 -7.69 -19.21 53.02
CA TYR A 60 -7.12 -19.81 51.81
C TYR A 60 -8.12 -20.00 50.68
N GLU A 61 -9.42 -20.08 50.96
CA GLU A 61 -10.45 -20.06 49.91
C GLU A 61 -10.66 -18.67 49.31
N GLN A 62 -10.50 -17.61 50.11
CA GLN A 62 -10.76 -16.22 49.68
C GLN A 62 -9.58 -15.59 48.93
N PHE A 63 -8.35 -15.84 49.38
CA PHE A 63 -7.15 -15.22 48.80
C PHE A 63 -6.95 -15.50 47.29
N PRO A 64 -7.11 -16.73 46.78
CA PRO A 64 -6.97 -17.01 45.35
C PRO A 64 -7.98 -16.24 44.49
N ALA A 65 -9.20 -16.03 44.98
CA ALA A 65 -10.22 -15.25 44.26
C ALA A 65 -9.83 -13.77 44.18
N LEU A 66 -9.35 -13.19 45.28
CA LEU A 66 -8.86 -11.81 45.32
C LEU A 66 -7.63 -11.61 44.44
N ILE A 67 -6.69 -12.55 44.46
CA ILE A 67 -5.49 -12.51 43.60
C ILE A 67 -5.89 -12.56 42.13
N ARG A 68 -6.82 -13.43 41.74
CA ARG A 68 -7.34 -13.49 40.36
C ARG A 68 -8.03 -12.19 39.97
N ALA A 69 -8.85 -11.62 40.84
CA ALA A 69 -9.53 -10.35 40.59
C ALA A 69 -8.53 -9.20 40.42
N ALA A 70 -7.54 -9.10 41.30
CA ALA A 70 -6.47 -8.11 41.22
C ALA A 70 -5.62 -8.29 39.95
N ALA A 71 -5.24 -9.53 39.61
CA ALA A 71 -4.50 -9.83 38.40
C ALA A 71 -5.29 -9.54 37.11
N ALA A 72 -6.60 -9.78 37.11
CA ALA A 72 -7.46 -9.41 35.99
C ALA A 72 -7.55 -7.89 35.84
N ALA A 73 -7.69 -7.16 36.94
CA ALA A 73 -7.72 -5.70 36.94
C ALA A 73 -6.41 -5.09 36.42
N THR A 74 -5.25 -5.62 36.85
CA THR A 74 -3.95 -5.14 36.34
C THR A 74 -3.78 -5.47 34.86
N LEU A 75 -4.25 -6.63 34.39
CA LEU A 75 -4.17 -6.96 32.97
C LEU A 75 -4.94 -5.96 32.10
N VAL A 76 -6.12 -5.51 32.54
CA VAL A 76 -6.93 -4.52 31.82
C VAL A 76 -6.20 -3.18 31.74
N ASP A 77 -5.63 -2.71 32.85
CA ASP A 77 -4.84 -1.48 32.90
C ASP A 77 -3.60 -1.56 31.98
N TYR A 78 -2.89 -2.69 32.02
CA TYR A 78 -1.77 -2.96 31.12
C TYR A 78 -2.20 -2.96 29.64
N GLN A 79 -3.33 -3.58 29.30
CA GLN A 79 -3.85 -3.60 27.93
C GLN A 79 -4.19 -2.19 27.44
N GLU A 80 -4.87 -1.39 28.24
CA GLU A 80 -5.20 0.01 27.91
C GLU A 80 -3.94 0.85 27.68
N HIS A 81 -2.92 0.66 28.52
CA HIS A 81 -1.62 1.31 28.35
C HIS A 81 -0.88 0.84 27.09
N LEU A 82 -0.97 -0.45 26.74
CA LEU A 82 -0.38 -0.98 25.52
C LEU A 82 -1.08 -0.44 24.28
N ASP A 83 -2.40 -0.37 24.28
CA ASP A 83 -3.19 0.18 23.17
C ASP A 83 -2.90 1.67 22.95
N THR A 84 -2.83 2.44 24.04
CA THR A 84 -2.46 3.86 24.00
C THR A 84 -1.05 4.04 23.45
N ARG A 85 -0.09 3.21 23.89
CA ARG A 85 1.29 3.27 23.40
C ARG A 85 1.41 2.81 21.95
N ALA A 86 0.68 1.78 21.54
CA ALA A 86 0.64 1.31 20.16
C ALA A 86 0.12 2.42 19.24
N ALA A 87 -0.99 3.07 19.61
CA ALA A 87 -1.54 4.21 18.86
C ALA A 87 -0.55 5.39 18.80
N ALA A 88 0.12 5.71 19.91
CA ALA A 88 1.14 6.77 19.95
C ALA A 88 2.36 6.43 19.06
N LEU A 89 2.83 5.19 19.09
CA LEU A 89 3.95 4.73 18.27
C LEU A 89 3.63 4.81 16.77
N THR A 90 2.43 4.38 16.36
CA THR A 90 1.98 4.50 14.97
C THR A 90 1.93 5.96 14.53
N ARG A 91 1.42 6.87 15.38
CA ARG A 91 1.43 8.31 15.07
C ARG A 91 2.86 8.83 14.89
N HIS A 92 3.76 8.47 15.80
CA HIS A 92 5.16 8.90 15.74
C HIS A 92 5.85 8.40 14.45
N LEU A 93 5.66 7.13 14.08
CA LEU A 93 6.21 6.59 12.83
C LEU A 93 5.64 7.30 11.59
N ASN A 94 4.33 7.58 11.58
CA ASN A 94 3.71 8.33 10.48
C ASN A 94 4.25 9.75 10.39
N GLU A 95 4.53 10.39 11.51
CA GLU A 95 5.11 11.73 11.55
C GLU A 95 6.56 11.74 11.06
N GLN A 96 7.37 10.75 11.46
CA GLN A 96 8.70 10.55 10.90
C GLN A 96 8.67 10.26 9.40
N ALA A 97 7.72 9.46 8.94
CA ALA A 97 7.54 9.18 7.51
C ALA A 97 7.18 10.46 6.72
N ARG A 98 6.33 11.33 7.29
CA ARG A 98 6.02 12.64 6.70
C ARG A 98 7.25 13.55 6.65
N GLN A 99 8.02 13.65 7.72
CA GLN A 99 9.25 14.46 7.74
C GLN A 99 10.26 14.01 6.67
N LEU A 100 10.45 12.69 6.52
CA LEU A 100 11.30 12.14 5.47
C LEU A 100 10.76 12.45 4.08
N GLN A 101 9.44 12.32 3.89
CA GLN A 101 8.81 12.68 2.62
C GLN A 101 8.96 14.17 2.30
N GLU A 102 8.81 15.06 3.27
CA GLU A 102 8.97 16.51 3.08
C GLU A 102 10.40 16.86 2.65
N GLY A 103 11.42 16.26 3.28
CA GLY A 103 12.82 16.42 2.86
C GLY A 103 13.06 15.97 1.41
N LEU A 104 12.56 14.77 1.07
CA LEU A 104 12.68 14.21 -0.29
C LEU A 104 11.89 15.03 -1.32
N GLN A 105 10.73 15.58 -0.96
CA GLN A 105 9.92 16.43 -1.84
C GLN A 105 10.62 17.75 -2.15
N VAL A 106 11.28 18.37 -1.16
CA VAL A 106 12.06 19.60 -1.36
C VAL A 106 13.25 19.34 -2.28
N GLU A 107 13.96 18.22 -2.09
CA GLU A 107 15.05 17.80 -2.98
C GLU A 107 14.55 17.48 -4.39
N ALA A 108 13.42 16.79 -4.53
CA ALA A 108 12.83 16.48 -5.82
C ALA A 108 12.35 17.74 -6.57
N ALA A 109 11.72 18.69 -5.86
CA ALA A 109 11.26 19.94 -6.44
C ALA A 109 12.42 20.86 -6.86
N THR A 110 13.49 20.91 -6.06
CA THR A 110 14.71 21.66 -6.41
C THR A 110 15.46 21.01 -7.57
N ALA A 111 15.55 19.68 -7.64
CA ALA A 111 16.10 18.96 -8.79
C ALA A 111 15.26 19.19 -10.07
N ALA A 112 13.93 19.15 -9.97
CA ALA A 112 13.02 19.40 -11.09
C ALA A 112 13.19 20.83 -11.64
N THR A 113 13.23 21.84 -10.77
CA THR A 113 13.42 23.25 -11.20
C THR A 113 14.80 23.49 -11.81
N ALA A 114 15.86 22.90 -11.25
CA ALA A 114 17.20 22.97 -11.82
C ALA A 114 17.25 22.36 -13.23
N SER A 115 16.57 21.22 -13.45
CA SER A 115 16.50 20.58 -14.77
C SER A 115 15.78 21.44 -15.81
N GLN A 116 14.70 22.13 -15.43
CA GLN A 116 13.97 23.04 -16.32
C GLN A 116 14.84 24.24 -16.72
N GLN A 117 15.56 24.83 -15.77
CA GLN A 117 16.49 25.92 -16.07
C GLN A 117 17.64 25.47 -16.98
N ALA A 118 18.16 24.26 -16.79
CA ALA A 118 19.17 23.67 -17.66
C ALA A 118 18.65 23.46 -19.09
N LEU A 119 17.41 22.98 -19.25
CA LEU A 119 16.76 22.83 -20.56
C LEU A 119 16.57 24.17 -21.26
N VAL A 120 16.07 25.18 -20.56
CA VAL A 120 15.89 26.53 -21.13
C VAL A 120 17.23 27.11 -21.57
N ARG A 121 18.29 26.96 -20.77
CA ARG A 121 19.65 27.38 -21.14
C ARG A 121 20.18 26.62 -22.35
N ALA A 122 19.98 25.29 -22.40
CA ALA A 122 20.40 24.46 -23.53
C ALA A 122 19.67 24.85 -24.82
N ILE A 123 18.36 25.11 -24.74
CA ILE A 123 17.55 25.59 -25.87
C ILE A 123 18.05 26.97 -26.33
N ALA A 124 18.24 27.92 -25.42
CA ALA A 124 18.76 29.25 -25.75
C ALA A 124 20.16 29.20 -26.39
N GLN A 125 21.06 28.35 -25.88
CA GLN A 125 22.38 28.13 -26.46
C GLN A 125 22.30 27.48 -27.85
N SER A 126 21.40 26.51 -28.04
CA SER A 126 21.18 25.88 -29.34
C SER A 126 20.63 26.90 -30.36
N ALA A 127 19.69 27.76 -29.95
CA ALA A 127 19.14 28.82 -30.77
C ALA A 127 20.19 29.87 -31.15
N GLN A 128 21.08 30.27 -30.22
CA GLN A 128 22.21 31.14 -30.54
C GLN A 128 23.21 30.49 -31.49
N ARG A 129 23.53 29.20 -31.31
CA ARG A 129 24.40 28.47 -32.24
C ARG A 129 23.78 28.36 -33.63
N ILE A 130 22.47 28.19 -33.72
CA ILE A 130 21.73 28.17 -34.99
C ILE A 130 21.67 29.58 -35.59
N ALA A 131 21.42 30.63 -34.82
CA ALA A 131 21.36 32.02 -35.29
C ALA A 131 22.72 32.52 -35.80
N VAL A 132 23.81 32.21 -35.09
CA VAL A 132 25.18 32.56 -35.52
C VAL A 132 25.59 31.76 -36.76
N LYS A 133 25.18 30.49 -36.89
CA LYS A 133 25.38 29.71 -38.12
C LYS A 133 24.43 30.15 -39.25
N ALA A 134 23.25 30.66 -38.97
CA ALA A 134 22.31 31.16 -39.97
C ALA A 134 22.76 32.53 -40.51
N LEU A 135 23.47 33.34 -39.72
CA LEU A 135 24.08 34.59 -40.20
C LEU A 135 25.38 34.38 -40.99
N ARG A 136 26.13 33.29 -40.78
CA ARG A 136 27.43 33.03 -41.45
C ARG A 136 27.48 31.82 -42.38
N GLY A 137 26.44 31.00 -42.42
CA GLY A 137 26.36 29.84 -43.32
C GLY A 137 26.00 30.27 -44.73
N PRO A 138 26.57 29.64 -45.78
CA PRO A 138 26.22 29.98 -47.15
C PRO A 138 24.72 29.76 -47.32
N ARG A 139 24.01 30.81 -47.77
CA ARG A 139 22.56 30.85 -48.05
C ARG A 139 22.13 29.91 -49.20
N TRP A 140 22.97 28.94 -49.53
CA TRP A 140 22.95 28.17 -50.75
C TRP A 140 22.34 26.77 -50.69
N PRO A 141 22.05 26.10 -49.55
CA PRO A 141 21.54 24.73 -49.61
C PRO A 141 20.12 24.64 -50.18
N TRP A 142 19.28 25.67 -50.00
CA TRP A 142 17.93 25.71 -50.60
C TRP A 142 17.95 26.13 -52.07
N VAL A 143 18.93 26.95 -52.48
CA VAL A 143 19.10 27.37 -53.87
C VAL A 143 19.61 26.21 -54.72
N THR A 144 20.53 25.39 -54.21
CA THR A 144 21.02 24.21 -54.92
C THR A 144 19.93 23.14 -55.05
N GLY A 145 19.10 22.93 -54.02
CA GLY A 145 17.97 22.01 -54.08
C GLY A 145 16.88 22.43 -55.09
N GLY A 146 16.59 23.73 -55.19
CA GLY A 146 15.67 24.25 -56.20
C GLY A 146 16.20 24.12 -57.63
N ALA A 147 17.49 24.42 -57.83
CA ALA A 147 18.13 24.33 -59.15
C ALA A 147 18.20 22.89 -59.68
N THR A 148 18.51 21.91 -58.81
CA THR A 148 18.55 20.50 -59.21
C THR A 148 17.16 19.97 -59.55
N ALA A 149 16.13 20.31 -58.77
CA ALA A 149 14.75 19.92 -59.07
C ALA A 149 14.26 20.52 -60.41
N MET A 150 14.57 21.79 -60.68
CA MET A 150 14.17 22.45 -61.93
C MET A 150 14.90 21.86 -63.15
N ALA A 151 16.18 21.53 -63.01
CA ALA A 151 16.95 20.87 -64.08
C ALA A 151 16.40 19.46 -64.40
N LEU A 152 16.01 18.70 -63.38
CA LEU A 152 15.42 17.37 -63.55
C LEU A 152 14.04 17.45 -64.23
N ALA A 153 13.23 18.46 -63.87
CA ALA A 153 11.94 18.71 -64.52
C ALA A 153 12.10 19.11 -65.99
N LEU A 154 13.09 19.94 -66.33
CA LEU A 154 13.37 20.32 -67.72
C LEU A 154 13.81 19.11 -68.57
N LEU A 155 14.70 18.26 -68.05
CA LEU A 155 15.13 17.05 -68.75
C LEU A 155 13.98 16.06 -68.95
N ALA A 156 13.13 15.88 -67.93
CA ALA A 156 11.94 15.04 -68.05
C ALA A 156 10.95 15.59 -69.10
N GLY A 157 10.72 16.90 -69.11
CA GLY A 157 9.86 17.56 -70.10
C GLY A 157 10.35 17.40 -71.54
N ILE A 158 11.66 17.54 -71.77
CA ILE A 158 12.27 17.32 -73.09
C ILE A 158 12.07 15.86 -73.55
N GLY A 159 12.29 14.88 -72.66
CA GLY A 159 12.09 13.46 -72.99
C GLY A 159 10.65 13.13 -73.37
N VAL A 160 9.67 13.64 -72.63
CA VAL A 160 8.24 13.45 -72.95
C VAL A 160 7.88 14.13 -74.27
N GLY A 161 8.36 15.36 -74.51
CA GLY A 161 8.10 16.09 -75.77
C GLY A 161 8.62 15.36 -77.01
N VAL A 162 9.86 14.85 -76.96
CA VAL A 162 10.45 14.10 -78.08
C VAL A 162 9.71 12.78 -78.32
N GLY A 163 9.38 12.03 -77.27
CA GLY A 163 8.64 10.77 -77.39
C GLY A 163 7.23 10.97 -77.98
N TYR A 164 6.51 12.00 -77.51
CA TYR A 164 5.17 12.30 -78.01
C TYR A 164 5.18 12.77 -79.46
N GLY A 165 6.18 13.58 -79.85
CA GLY A 165 6.38 14.00 -81.24
C GLY A 165 6.70 12.84 -82.17
N TYR A 166 7.57 11.92 -81.74
CA TYR A 166 7.94 10.74 -82.54
C TYR A 166 6.75 9.79 -82.73
N ALA A 167 5.97 9.53 -81.66
CA ALA A 167 4.80 8.69 -81.72
C ALA A 167 3.73 9.26 -82.66
N ARG A 168 3.46 10.57 -82.60
CA ARG A 168 2.47 11.23 -83.45
C ARG A 168 2.89 11.27 -84.93
N GLY A 169 4.18 11.52 -85.20
CA GLY A 169 4.71 11.47 -86.57
C GLY A 169 4.64 10.06 -87.19
N TYR A 170 4.90 9.03 -86.38
CA TYR A 170 4.78 7.63 -86.84
C TYR A 170 3.32 7.29 -87.20
N THR A 171 2.35 7.66 -86.36
CA THR A 171 0.94 7.34 -86.61
C THR A 171 0.37 8.13 -87.79
N GLU A 172 0.71 9.42 -87.93
CA GLU A 172 0.32 10.24 -89.09
C GLU A 172 0.95 9.69 -90.39
N GLY A 173 2.20 9.19 -90.34
CA GLY A 173 2.84 8.55 -91.49
C GLY A 173 2.16 7.25 -91.93
N TYR A 174 1.83 6.35 -90.99
CA TYR A 174 1.14 5.09 -91.31
C TYR A 174 -0.29 5.32 -91.83
N THR A 175 -1.02 6.25 -91.22
CA THR A 175 -2.38 6.58 -91.63
C THR A 175 -2.45 7.26 -93.00
N ALA A 176 -1.43 8.05 -93.37
CA ALA A 176 -1.29 8.60 -94.72
C ALA A 176 -0.87 7.56 -95.77
N ALA A 177 -0.07 6.55 -95.40
CA ALA A 177 0.41 5.52 -96.31
C ALA A 177 -0.64 4.45 -96.66
N LEU A 178 -1.53 4.12 -95.72
CA LEU A 178 -2.59 3.11 -95.89
C LEU A 178 -3.55 3.36 -97.09
N PRO A 179 -4.09 4.58 -97.30
CA PRO A 179 -4.91 4.86 -98.48
C PRO A 179 -4.12 4.92 -99.79
N ALA A 180 -2.82 5.25 -99.75
CA ALA A 180 -1.95 5.21 -100.93
C ALA A 180 -1.63 3.76 -101.36
N ALA A 181 -1.48 2.83 -100.40
CA ALA A 181 -1.27 1.42 -100.67
C ALA A 181 -2.55 0.70 -101.14
N SER A 182 -3.73 1.06 -100.60
CA SER A 182 -5.00 0.43 -100.99
C SER A 182 -5.52 0.86 -102.36
N ALA A 183 -5.09 2.03 -102.86
CA ALA A 183 -5.36 2.47 -104.23
C ALA A 183 -4.53 1.71 -105.31
N ALA A 184 -3.53 0.92 -104.90
CA ALA A 184 -2.60 0.26 -105.81
C ALA A 184 -2.96 -1.21 -106.15
N HIS A 185 -4.14 -1.72 -105.76
CA HIS A 185 -4.57 -3.07 -106.16
C HIS A 185 -5.31 -3.06 -107.51
N PRO A 186 -4.76 -3.67 -108.58
CA PRO A 186 -5.43 -3.76 -109.88
C PRO A 186 -6.58 -4.78 -109.85
N VAL A 187 -7.78 -4.34 -110.24
CA VAL A 187 -8.95 -5.17 -110.48
C VAL A 187 -8.75 -5.94 -111.80
N CYS A 188 -8.64 -7.27 -111.74
CA CYS A 188 -8.64 -8.11 -112.95
C CYS A 188 -10.04 -8.14 -113.59
N PRO A 189 -10.17 -7.92 -114.91
CA PRO A 189 -11.45 -8.06 -115.61
C PRO A 189 -11.85 -9.54 -115.73
N ARG A 190 -13.09 -9.84 -115.34
CA ARG A 190 -13.77 -11.13 -115.45
C ARG A 190 -14.43 -11.24 -116.83
N ASN A 191 -14.03 -12.21 -117.65
CA ASN A 191 -14.60 -12.50 -118.98
C ASN A 191 -15.65 -13.61 -118.87
N PRO A 192 -16.79 -13.59 -119.60
CA PRO A 192 -17.57 -14.80 -119.90
C PRO A 192 -16.87 -15.68 -120.94
#